data_AF-A0AAU3N520-F1
#
_entry.id   AF-A0AAU3N520-F1
#
_cell.length_a   1.000
_cell.length_b   1.000
_cell.length_c   1.000
_cell.angle_alpha   90.00
_cell.angle_beta   90.00
_cell.angle_gamma   90.00
#
_symmetry.space_group_name_H-M   'P 1'
#
loop_
_entity.id
_entity.type
_entity.pdbx_description
1 polymer ?
#
loop_
_entity_poly.entity_id
_entity_poly.type
_entity_poly.pdbx_seq_one_letter_code
_entity_poly.pdbx_strand_id
1 'polypeptide(L)'
;MGRAGRHRAPPGHPDHTGRGTTLLAAARPQWLGPSFEEHSRLRHRLGGAHDITGLDVPSVQLDVDTPDDLRLALRLGMGRHTRAVLAPAPQTVSHPSPRHTPSPHPEGISSHGH
;
A
#
# COMPACT_ATOMS: atom_id res chain seq x y z
N MET A 1 -48.31 11.18 2.15
CA MET A 1 -46.96 11.79 2.08
C MET A 1 -46.12 11.22 3.22
N GLY A 2 -45.35 10.16 2.94
CA GLY A 2 -44.57 9.43 3.95
C GLY A 2 -43.27 10.16 4.29
N ARG A 3 -43.00 10.37 5.59
CA ARG A 3 -41.74 10.93 6.08
C ARG A 3 -40.63 9.93 5.75
N ALA A 4 -39.72 10.29 4.85
CA ALA A 4 -38.47 9.57 4.65
C ALA A 4 -37.74 9.49 6.00
N GLY A 5 -37.49 8.27 6.47
CA GLY A 5 -36.72 8.03 7.68
C GLY A 5 -35.37 8.73 7.54
N ARG A 6 -34.96 9.44 8.59
CA ARG A 6 -33.65 10.10 8.67
C ARG A 6 -32.57 9.03 8.53
N HIS A 7 -32.13 8.76 7.30
CA HIS A 7 -30.92 8.00 7.03
C HIS A 7 -29.79 8.83 7.61
N ARG A 8 -29.24 8.37 8.74
CA ARG A 8 -28.14 9.08 9.40
C ARG A 8 -26.95 8.97 8.45
N ALA A 9 -26.60 10.11 7.85
CA ALA A 9 -25.40 10.35 7.07
C ALA A 9 -24.22 9.53 7.63
N PRO A 10 -23.49 8.77 6.80
CA PRO A 10 -22.35 7.98 7.28
C PRO A 10 -21.22 8.91 7.77
N PRO A 11 -20.65 8.68 8.96
CA PRO A 11 -19.43 9.36 9.37
C PRO A 11 -18.22 8.87 8.53
N GLY A 12 -17.31 9.78 8.18
CA GLY A 12 -16.08 9.48 7.46
C GLY A 12 -14.85 10.13 8.12
N HIS A 13 -13.69 9.47 8.07
CA HIS A 13 -12.45 9.99 8.63
C HIS A 13 -11.54 10.50 7.49
N PRO A 14 -11.07 11.77 7.52
CA PRO A 14 -10.14 12.27 6.51
C PRO A 14 -8.77 11.58 6.63
N ASP A 15 -8.07 11.48 5.49
CA ASP A 15 -6.66 11.08 5.45
C ASP A 15 -5.71 12.22 5.89
N HIS A 16 -4.42 11.92 5.99
CA HIS A 16 -3.38 12.87 6.42
C HIS A 16 -3.16 14.01 5.41
N THR A 17 -3.51 13.81 4.13
CA THR A 17 -3.47 14.88 3.11
C THR A 17 -4.68 15.82 3.18
N GLY A 18 -5.74 15.39 3.87
CA GLY A 18 -7.02 16.08 3.94
C GLY A 18 -7.85 16.00 2.66
N ARG A 19 -7.41 15.27 1.63
CA ARG A 19 -8.11 15.13 0.33
C ARG A 19 -8.84 13.79 0.21
N GLY A 20 -8.29 12.75 0.83
CA GLY A 20 -8.82 11.40 0.86
C GLY A 20 -9.73 11.11 2.07
N THR A 21 -10.33 9.92 2.07
CA THR A 21 -11.06 9.35 3.20
C THR A 21 -10.44 8.01 3.56
N THR A 22 -9.90 7.86 4.78
CA THR A 22 -9.32 6.59 5.24
C THR A 22 -10.34 5.62 5.80
N LEU A 23 -11.47 6.13 6.29
CA LEU A 23 -12.58 5.32 6.80
C LEU A 23 -13.92 5.92 6.37
N LEU A 24 -14.80 5.10 5.81
CA LEU A 24 -16.21 5.42 5.63
C LEU A 24 -17.03 4.36 6.38
N ALA A 25 -17.88 4.79 7.32
CA ALA A 25 -18.66 3.88 8.15
C ALA A 25 -20.16 4.20 8.06
N ALA A 26 -21.00 3.16 8.03
CA ALA A 26 -22.44 3.31 8.07
C ALA A 26 -23.08 2.24 8.97
N ALA A 27 -24.20 2.59 9.62
CA ALA A 27 -24.94 1.64 10.45
C ALA A 27 -25.64 0.55 9.63
N ARG A 28 -25.84 0.76 8.32
CA ARG A 28 -26.41 -0.21 7.40
C ARG A 28 -25.63 -0.20 6.08
N PRO A 29 -25.31 -1.37 5.49
CA PRO A 29 -24.51 -1.44 4.26
C PRO A 29 -25.07 -0.62 3.10
N GLN A 30 -26.40 -0.58 2.93
CA GLN A 30 -27.07 0.14 1.85
C GLN A 30 -26.95 1.69 1.92
N TRP A 31 -26.34 2.22 2.99
CA TRP A 31 -26.06 3.65 3.13
C TRP A 31 -24.61 3.99 2.76
N LEU A 32 -23.80 2.98 2.44
CA LEU A 32 -22.48 3.18 1.89
C LEU A 32 -22.61 3.50 0.40
N GLY A 33 -22.14 4.69 0.01
CA GLY A 33 -21.84 5.03 -1.37
C GLY A 33 -20.32 5.18 -1.54
N PRO A 34 -19.55 4.07 -1.55
CA PRO A 34 -18.10 4.14 -1.58
C PRO A 34 -17.63 4.73 -2.91
N SER A 35 -16.82 5.78 -2.83
CA SER A 35 -16.19 6.44 -3.98
C SER A 35 -14.80 6.90 -3.58
N PHE A 36 -13.97 5.93 -3.16
CA PHE A 36 -12.57 6.10 -2.78
C PHE A 36 -11.71 6.58 -3.97
N GLU A 37 -10.39 6.71 -3.77
CA GLU A 37 -9.40 7.37 -4.65
C GLU A 37 -9.24 8.87 -4.41
N GLU A 38 -8.50 9.56 -5.29
CA GLU A 38 -8.16 10.98 -5.16
C GLU A 38 -9.41 11.85 -5.02
N HIS A 39 -9.41 12.84 -4.13
CA HIS A 39 -10.57 13.71 -3.85
C HIS A 39 -11.82 12.99 -3.28
N SER A 40 -11.67 11.76 -2.79
CA SER A 40 -12.78 10.97 -2.22
C SER A 40 -13.50 11.67 -1.07
N ARG A 41 -12.82 12.51 -0.27
CA ARG A 41 -13.48 13.30 0.80
C ARG A 41 -14.60 14.18 0.28
N LEU A 42 -14.38 14.85 -0.86
CA LEU A 42 -15.39 15.71 -1.47
C LEU A 42 -16.56 14.86 -1.99
N ARG A 43 -16.27 13.75 -2.67
CA ARG A 43 -17.31 12.83 -3.18
C ARG A 43 -18.16 12.25 -2.06
N HIS A 44 -17.54 11.80 -0.97
CA HIS A 44 -18.26 11.28 0.18
C HIS A 44 -19.13 12.36 0.86
N ARG A 45 -18.62 13.59 1.00
CA ARG A 45 -19.42 14.72 1.52
C ARG A 45 -20.63 15.04 0.63
N LEU A 46 -20.45 15.05 -0.69
CA LEU A 46 -21.55 15.21 -1.64
C LEU A 46 -22.57 14.05 -1.56
N GLY A 47 -22.10 12.83 -1.28
CA GLY A 47 -22.93 11.66 -0.97
C GLY A 47 -23.59 11.69 0.41
N GLY A 48 -23.41 12.77 1.17
CA GLY A 48 -24.03 12.98 2.46
C GLY A 48 -23.20 12.51 3.66
N ALA A 49 -21.94 12.11 3.47
CA ALA A 49 -21.05 11.79 4.59
C ALA A 49 -20.64 13.05 5.36
N HIS A 50 -20.38 12.90 6.66
CA HIS A 50 -19.83 13.97 7.50
C HIS A 50 -18.52 13.55 8.13
N ASP A 51 -17.62 14.49 8.32
CA ASP A 51 -16.31 14.20 8.89
C ASP A 51 -16.41 13.88 10.39
N ILE A 52 -15.73 12.82 10.80
CA ILE A 52 -15.40 12.54 12.20
C ILE A 52 -14.27 13.51 12.58
N THR A 53 -14.54 14.38 13.55
CA THR A 53 -13.57 15.34 14.08
C THR A 53 -13.30 15.07 15.55
N GLY A 54 -12.14 15.53 16.06
CA GLY A 54 -11.81 15.43 17.49
C GLY A 54 -11.26 14.08 17.95
N LEU A 55 -10.96 13.15 17.03
CA LEU A 55 -10.29 11.89 17.34
C LEU A 55 -8.79 12.01 17.02
N ASP A 56 -7.93 11.84 18.03
CA ASP A 56 -6.47 11.85 17.87
C ASP A 56 -5.96 10.45 17.52
N VAL A 57 -6.13 10.07 16.24
CA VAL A 57 -5.75 8.76 15.69
C VAL A 57 -4.87 8.92 14.45
N PRO A 58 -3.64 9.44 14.60
CA PRO A 58 -2.77 9.73 13.46
C PRO A 58 -2.44 8.48 12.62
N SER A 59 -2.43 7.29 13.23
CA SER A 59 -2.22 6.01 12.53
C SER A 59 -3.36 5.63 11.59
N VAL A 60 -4.60 6.10 11.85
CA VAL A 60 -5.77 5.87 11.00
C VAL A 60 -5.84 6.89 9.87
N GLN A 61 -5.19 8.05 10.04
CA GLN A 61 -5.17 9.13 9.05
C GLN A 61 -4.08 8.92 8.00
N LEU A 62 -2.96 8.30 8.38
CA LEU A 62 -1.82 8.11 7.50
C LEU A 62 -1.93 6.81 6.70
N ASP A 63 -2.56 6.89 5.53
CA ASP A 63 -2.38 5.89 4.49
C ASP A 63 -0.97 5.96 3.89
N VAL A 64 -0.44 4.83 3.43
CA VAL A 64 0.95 4.72 2.95
C VAL A 64 0.98 4.46 1.44
N ASP A 65 0.92 5.53 0.66
CA ASP A 65 0.99 5.49 -0.80
C ASP A 65 2.40 5.79 -1.33
N THR A 66 3.17 6.58 -0.58
CA THR A 66 4.49 7.08 -0.99
C THR A 66 5.60 6.68 -0.01
N PRO A 67 6.88 6.76 -0.44
CA PRO A 67 8.01 6.56 0.47
C PRO A 67 8.05 7.53 1.65
N ASP A 68 7.53 8.74 1.49
CA ASP A 68 7.45 9.73 2.58
C ASP A 68 6.39 9.35 3.61
N ASP A 69 5.26 8.81 3.17
CA ASP A 69 4.23 8.27 4.05
C ASP A 69 4.77 7.10 4.86
N LEU A 70 5.58 6.24 4.25
CA LEU A 70 6.22 5.13 4.95
C LEU A 70 7.16 5.62 6.05
N ARG A 71 7.92 6.69 5.80
CA ARG A 71 8.79 7.31 6.82
C ARG A 71 7.97 7.88 7.98
N LEU A 72 6.84 8.51 7.69
CA LEU A 72 5.90 8.99 8.71
C LEU A 72 5.30 7.83 9.51
N ALA A 73 4.89 6.76 8.82
CA ALA A 73 4.28 5.58 9.39
C ALA A 73 5.24 4.86 10.35
N LEU A 74 6.51 4.76 9.97
CA LEU A 74 7.56 4.21 10.84
C LEU A 74 7.70 4.97 12.16
N ARG A 75 7.50 6.30 12.16
CA ARG A 75 7.51 7.12 13.40
C ARG A 75 6.29 6.88 14.28
N LEU A 76 5.13 6.60 13.67
CA LEU A 76 3.89 6.27 14.40
C LEU A 76 3.88 4.84 14.97
N GLY A 77 4.76 3.97 14.45
CA GLY A 77 4.89 2.59 14.89
C GLY A 77 4.06 1.64 14.03
N MET A 78 4.76 0.76 13.30
CA MET A 78 4.14 -0.23 12.41
C MET A 78 3.99 -1.60 13.08
N GLY A 79 2.97 -2.35 12.68
CA GLY A 79 2.72 -3.71 13.17
C GLY A 79 3.82 -4.71 12.80
N ARG A 80 3.87 -5.83 13.51
CA ARG A 80 4.90 -6.89 13.35
C ARG A 80 5.07 -7.39 11.92
N HIS A 81 3.98 -7.47 11.16
CA HIS A 81 3.99 -7.97 9.78
C HIS A 81 4.68 -6.99 8.84
N THR A 82 4.31 -5.72 8.89
CA THR A 82 4.97 -4.66 8.10
C THR A 82 6.44 -4.52 8.47
N ARG A 83 6.79 -4.60 9.77
CA ARG A 83 8.19 -4.57 10.22
C ARG A 83 9.00 -5.75 9.72
N ALA A 84 8.41 -6.95 9.61
CA ALA A 84 9.10 -8.13 9.12
C ALA A 84 9.48 -8.00 7.63
N VAL A 85 8.65 -7.36 6.83
CA VAL A 85 8.93 -7.10 5.40
C VAL A 85 9.95 -5.96 5.21
N LEU A 86 9.95 -4.97 6.10
CA LEU A 86 10.91 -3.86 6.08
C LEU A 86 12.27 -4.22 6.68
N ALA A 87 12.38 -5.33 7.40
CA ALA A 87 13.65 -5.83 7.86
C ALA A 87 14.52 -6.16 6.63
N PRO A 88 15.81 -5.78 6.61
CA PRO A 88 16.69 -6.17 5.52
C PRO A 88 16.62 -7.69 5.36
N ALA A 89 16.39 -8.14 4.12
CA ALA A 89 16.49 -9.55 3.80
C ALA A 89 17.83 -10.07 4.34
N PRO A 90 17.87 -11.29 4.94
CA PRO A 90 19.15 -11.89 5.29
C PRO A 90 20.01 -11.84 4.02
N GLN A 91 21.18 -11.19 4.13
CA GLN A 91 22.05 -10.96 2.99
C GLN A 91 22.22 -12.29 2.26
N THR A 92 21.72 -12.37 1.03
CA THR A 92 21.97 -13.54 0.21
C THR A 92 23.49 -13.63 0.10
N VAL A 93 24.09 -14.61 0.76
CA VAL A 93 25.51 -14.91 0.56
C VAL A 93 25.65 -15.13 -0.94
N SER A 94 26.36 -14.23 -1.63
CA SER A 94 26.69 -14.40 -3.03
C SER A 94 27.35 -15.77 -3.17
N HIS A 95 26.65 -16.71 -3.81
CA HIS A 95 27.26 -17.97 -4.20
C HIS A 95 28.38 -17.61 -5.18
N PRO A 96 29.63 -18.03 -4.94
CA PRO A 96 30.68 -17.80 -5.92
C PRO A 96 30.24 -18.45 -7.23
N SER A 97 30.15 -17.66 -8.30
CA SER A 97 29.85 -18.17 -9.65
C SER A 97 30.77 -19.37 -9.94
N PRO A 98 30.24 -20.49 -10.44
CA PRO A 98 31.11 -21.60 -10.85
C PRO A 98 32.09 -21.04 -11.87
N ARG A 99 33.39 -21.22 -11.61
CA ARG A 99 34.44 -20.85 -12.56
C ARG A 99 34.09 -21.52 -13.89
N HIS A 100 33.88 -20.70 -14.91
CA HIS A 100 33.77 -21.15 -16.28
C HIS A 100 35.07 -21.87 -16.62
N THR A 101 35.08 -23.21 -16.60
CA THR A 101 36.17 -23.98 -17.18
C THR A 101 36.04 -23.82 -18.69
N PRO A 102 36.99 -23.19 -19.39
CA PRO A 102 36.94 -23.18 -20.85
C PRO A 102 37.02 -24.62 -21.35
N SER A 103 36.07 -25.01 -22.21
CA SER A 103 36.13 -26.29 -22.93
C SER A 103 37.44 -26.35 -23.72
N PRO A 104 38.18 -27.47 -23.69
CA PRO A 104 39.31 -27.64 -24.59
C PRO A 104 38.78 -27.65 -26.03
N HIS A 105 39.20 -26.67 -26.82
CA HIS A 105 39.09 -26.74 -28.27
C HIS A 105 39.92 -27.95 -28.75
N PRO A 106 39.41 -28.78 -29.68
CA PRO A 106 40.26 -29.79 -30.30
C PRO A 106 41.32 -29.08 -31.14
N GLU A 107 42.57 -29.21 -30.72
CA GLU A 107 43.74 -28.80 -31.48
C GLU A 107 43.77 -29.55 -32.82
N GLY A 108 44.25 -28.85 -33.83
CA GLY A 108 44.24 -29.30 -35.21
C GLY A 108 44.99 -30.60 -35.42
N ILE A 109 44.44 -31.43 -36.31
CA ILE A 109 45.20 -32.46 -37.00
C ILE A 109 45.54 -31.95 -38.40
N SER A 110 46.75 -31.42 -38.53
CA SER A 110 47.42 -31.25 -39.81
C SER A 110 48.19 -32.52 -40.18
N SER A 111 47.91 -33.01 -41.41
CA SER A 111 48.79 -33.73 -42.35
C SER A 111 49.20 -35.19 -42.10
N HIS A 112 48.89 -36.04 -43.10
CA HIS A 112 49.76 -36.99 -43.86
C HIS A 112 48.80 -37.78 -44.77
N GLY A 113 48.82 -37.72 -46.12
CA GLY A 113 49.91 -38.07 -47.02
C GLY A 113 49.61 -39.44 -47.64
N HIS A 114 49.21 -39.48 -48.92
CA HIS A 114 49.53 -40.48 -49.96
C HIS A 114 48.75 -40.15 -51.25
#